data_AF-A0A4R1NJE5-F1
#
_entry.id   AF-A0A4R1NJE5-F1
#
_cell.length_a   1.000
_cell.length_b   1.000
_cell.length_c   1.000
_cell.angle_alpha   90.00
_cell.angle_beta   90.00
_cell.angle_gamma   90.00
#
_symmetry.space_group_name_H-M   'P 1'
#
loop_
_entity.id
_entity.type
_entity.pdbx_description
1 polymer ?
#
loop_
_entity_poly.entity_id
_entity_poly.type
_entity_poly.pdbx_seq_one_letter_code
_entity_poly.pdbx_strand_id
1 'polypeptide(L)' 'MTTPNNPAPADQKPDQKPEDVTVSEGLAKILEADALLTPEQENAMADKARAAAKESQDAHNNHRDE' A
#
# COMPACT_ATOMS: atom_id res chain seq x y z
N MET A 1 22.97 27.02 36.20
CA MET A 1 23.14 26.82 34.74
C MET A 1 22.12 25.78 34.32
N THR A 2 21.05 26.18 33.64
CA THR A 2 19.96 25.29 33.20
C THR A 2 20.26 24.77 31.80
N THR A 3 20.20 23.45 31.63
CA THR A 3 20.43 22.68 30.40
C THR A 3 19.59 23.21 29.23
N PRO A 4 20.10 23.27 27.99
CA PRO A 4 19.32 23.74 26.85
C PRO A 4 18.30 22.67 26.43
N ASN A 5 17.03 23.06 26.40
CA ASN A 5 15.95 22.32 25.75
C ASN A 5 16.30 22.15 24.26
N ASN A 6 16.61 20.92 23.85
CA ASN A 6 16.64 20.54 22.45
C ASN A 6 15.21 20.16 22.06
N PRO A 7 14.46 20.96 21.28
CA PRO A 7 13.18 20.51 20.76
C PRO A 7 13.44 19.35 19.80
N ALA A 8 12.93 18.17 20.15
CA ALA A 8 12.88 17.03 19.22
C ALA A 8 12.17 17.47 17.93
N PRO A 9 12.60 16.98 16.75
CA PRO A 9 11.93 17.31 15.49
C PRO A 9 10.47 16.87 15.57
N ALA A 10 9.56 17.84 15.38
CA ALA A 10 8.13 17.72 15.61
C ALA A 10 7.37 16.98 14.49
N ASP A 11 7.99 16.01 13.82
CA ASP A 11 7.41 15.35 12.63
C ASP A 11 7.36 13.82 12.71
N GLN A 12 7.34 13.25 13.91
CA GLN A 12 6.98 11.85 14.09
C GLN A 12 5.80 11.77 15.05
N LYS A 13 4.57 11.81 14.51
CA LYS A 13 3.39 11.41 15.28
C LYS A 13 3.62 9.96 15.74
N PRO A 14 3.63 9.70 17.06
CA PRO A 14 3.87 8.38 17.59
C PRO A 14 2.69 7.47 17.22
N ASP A 15 3.00 6.25 16.79
CA ASP A 15 2.13 5.06 16.89
C ASP A 15 0.61 5.34 16.81
N GLN A 16 0.10 5.80 15.66
CA GLN A 16 -1.34 5.70 15.42
C GLN A 16 -1.67 4.22 15.23
N LYS A 17 -2.39 3.63 16.18
CA LYS A 17 -2.92 2.27 16.00
C LYS A 17 -3.87 2.28 14.80
N PRO A 18 -3.97 1.18 14.03
CA PRO A 18 -4.85 1.12 12.85
C PRO A 18 -6.31 1.49 13.15
N GLU A 19 -6.72 1.24 14.39
CA GLU A 19 -8.04 1.49 14.97
C GLU A 19 -8.30 2.96 15.35
N ASP A 20 -7.26 3.80 15.40
CA ASP A 20 -7.36 5.24 15.67
C ASP A 20 -7.42 6.09 14.38
N VAL A 21 -7.41 5.46 13.20
CA VAL A 21 -7.46 6.16 11.90
C VAL A 21 -8.91 6.40 11.52
N THR A 22 -9.29 7.68 11.40
CA THR A 22 -10.62 8.03 10.88
C THR A 22 -10.74 7.68 9.40
N VAL A 23 -11.97 7.41 8.92
CA VAL A 23 -12.21 7.08 7.49
C VAL A 23 -11.62 8.16 6.57
N SER A 24 -11.78 9.43 6.93
CA SER A 24 -11.24 10.56 6.18
C SER A 24 -9.72 10.56 6.11
N GLU A 25 -9.02 10.25 7.21
CA GLU A 25 -7.56 10.14 7.23
C GLU A 25 -7.06 8.92 6.45
N GLY A 26 -7.77 7.80 6.53
CA GLY A 26 -7.45 6.60 5.75
C GLY A 26 -7.56 6.85 4.24
N LEU A 27 -8.65 7.49 3.80
CA LEU A 27 -8.84 7.86 2.40
C LEU A 27 -7.79 8.86 1.90
N ALA A 28 -7.39 9.83 2.74
CA ALA A 28 -6.33 10.77 2.38
C ALA A 28 -4.98 10.07 2.16
N LYS A 29 -4.60 9.12 3.04
CA LYS A 29 -3.37 8.32 2.89
C LYS A 29 -3.39 7.43 1.66
N ILE A 30 -4.56 6.89 1.28
CA ILE A 30 -4.72 6.12 0.04
C ILE A 30 -4.49 7.00 -1.18
N LEU A 31 -5.05 8.21 -1.21
CA LEU A 31 -4.86 9.16 -2.31
C LEU A 31 -3.41 9.65 -2.42
N GLU A 32 -2.72 9.84 -1.29
CA GLU A 32 -1.30 10.19 -1.26
C GLU A 32 -0.43 9.04 -1.79
N ALA A 33 -0.76 7.79 -1.45
CA ALA A 33 -0.08 6.61 -1.97
C ALA A 33 -0.33 6.40 -3.48
N ASP A 34 -1.53 6.72 -3.96
CA ASP A 34 -1.89 6.66 -5.39
C ASP A 34 -1.09 7.67 -6.21
N ALA A 35 -0.85 8.88 -5.67
CA ALA A 35 0.00 9.89 -6.29
C ALA A 35 1.49 9.49 -6.36
N LEU A 36 1.90 8.45 -5.64
CA LEU A 36 3.26 7.90 -5.63
C LEU A 36 3.42 6.67 -6.54
N LEU A 37 2.32 6.11 -7.08
CA LEU A 37 2.43 5.03 -8.04
C LEU A 37 2.97 5.56 -9.37
N THR A 38 4.11 5.02 -9.80
CA THR A 38 4.62 5.32 -11.13
C THR A 38 3.85 4.52 -12.18
N PRO A 39 3.74 5.02 -13.42
CA PRO A 39 3.14 4.25 -14.53
C PRO A 39 3.80 2.88 -14.73
N GLU A 40 5.07 2.74 -14.35
CA GLU A 40 5.80 1.48 -14.38
C GLU A 40 5.28 0.47 -13.35
N GLN A 41 4.91 0.93 -12.15
CA GLN A 41 4.32 0.09 -11.11
C GLN A 41 2.89 -0.32 -11.45
N GLU A 42 2.10 0.56 -12.06
CA GLU A 42 0.77 0.23 -12.59
C GLU A 42 0.86 -0.86 -13.67
N ASN A 43 1.78 -0.70 -14.62
CA ASN A 43 2.01 -1.70 -15.67
C ASN A 43 2.48 -3.04 -15.07
N ALA A 44 3.39 -3.02 -14.10
CA ALA A 44 3.83 -4.22 -13.40
C ALA A 44 2.67 -4.92 -12.64
N MET A 45 1.74 -4.16 -12.08
CA MET A 45 0.54 -4.69 -11.44
C MET A 45 -0.42 -5.31 -12.47
N ALA A 46 -0.64 -4.63 -13.59
CA ALA A 46 -1.46 -5.13 -14.68
C ALA A 46 -0.89 -6.43 -15.29
N ASP A 47 0.42 -6.51 -15.49
CA ASP A 47 1.09 -7.71 -16.01
C ASP A 47 0.99 -8.88 -15.02
N LYS A 48 1.16 -8.64 -13.72
CA LYS A 48 0.92 -9.66 -12.68
C LYS A 48 -0.52 -10.15 -12.67
N ALA A 49 -1.49 -9.24 -12.80
CA ALA A 49 -2.90 -9.61 -12.85
C ALA A 49 -3.21 -10.46 -14.10
N ARG A 50 -2.64 -10.12 -15.26
CA ARG A 50 -2.76 -10.91 -16.49
C ARG A 50 -2.12 -12.29 -16.35
N ALA A 51 -0.93 -12.37 -15.75
CA ALA A 51 -0.23 -13.62 -15.51
C ALA A 51 -1.04 -14.54 -14.57
N ALA A 52 -1.55 -14.01 -13.47
CA ALA A 52 -2.38 -14.75 -12.52
C ALA A 52 -3.71 -15.21 -13.14
N ALA A 53 -4.35 -14.38 -13.97
CA ALA A 53 -5.56 -14.77 -14.70
C ALA A 53 -5.29 -15.93 -15.66
N LYS A 54 -4.14 -15.91 -16.35
CA LYS A 54 -3.72 -16.99 -17.24
C LYS A 54 -3.41 -18.28 -16.48
N GLU A 55 -2.68 -18.19 -15.37
CA GLU A 55 -2.40 -19.33 -14.50
C GLU A 55 -3.68 -19.97 -13.94
N SER A 56 -4.64 -19.14 -13.50
CA SER A 56 -5.95 -19.60 -13.04
C SER A 56 -6.74 -20.32 -14.13
N GLN A 57 -6.70 -19.80 -15.36
CA GLN A 57 -7.33 -20.43 -16.51
C GLN A 57 -6.68 -21.78 -16.87
N ASP A 58 -5.35 -21.85 -16.85
CA ASP A 58 -4.60 -23.07 -17.14
C ASP A 58 -4.84 -24.14 -16.06
N ALA A 59 -4.90 -23.72 -14.78
CA ALA A 59 -5.27 -24.61 -13.68
C ALA A 59 -6.72 -25.12 -13.78
N HIS A 60 -7.65 -24.26 -14.17
CA HIS A 60 -9.05 -24.65 -14.40
C HIS A 60 -9.19 -25.64 -15.57
N ASN A 61 -8.36 -25.51 -16.61
CA ASN A 61 -8.36 -26.46 -17.73
C ASN A 61 -7.75 -27.81 -17.32
N ASN A 62 -6.61 -27.81 -16.63
CA ASN A 62 -5.99 -29.06 -16.16
C ASN A 62 -6.87 -29.85 -15.17
N HIS A 63 -7.65 -29.17 -14.32
CA HIS A 63 -8.56 -29.84 -13.38
C HIS A 63 -9.81 -30.43 -14.06
N ARG A 64 -10.07 -30.10 -15.33
CA ARG A 64 -11.23 -30.58 -16.09
C ARG A 64 -10.94 -31.83 -16.93
N ASP A 65 -9.65 -32.18 -17.06
CA ASP A 65 -9.15 -33.30 -17.86
C ASP A 65 -8.69 -34.50 -16.99
N GLU A 66 -8.86 -34.44 -15.66
CA GLU A 66 -8.72 -35.56 -14.70
C GLU A 66 -10.10 -36.15 -14.32
#